data_AF-A0A6G6YF62-F1
#
_entry.id   AF-A0A6G6YF62-F1
#
_cell.length_a   1.000
_cell.length_b   1.000
_cell.length_c   1.000
_cell.angle_alpha   90.00
_cell.angle_beta   90.00
_cell.angle_gamma   90.00
#
_symmetry.space_group_name_H-M   'P 1'
#
loop_
_entity.id
_entity.type
_entity.pdbx_description
1 polymer ?
#
loop_
_entity_poly.entity_id
_entity_poly.type
_entity_poly.pdbx_seq_one_letter_code
_entity_poly.pdbx_strand_id
1 'polypeptide(L)'
;MIASDGSIDGTATAEIIEVYFGNVDTNIITLRAGSYLTVGKSYLIYTGGSGRVFSFGGNCDRWTKQISDNPIVVNELHILKQFADIFKNKLSGKFKFINSNNIVIAEGQFKKGKSVKIWRHFFDNGVVKSEFDLTNGLTSYFYQNGFIKTRQTALKDTSIFEKYCELQKDELVFKVTEIKDKNGKTVSSVWWENNHEHYPNGKIKFTGLTSGGKRIGVWKWFNDKGEMTAEWDYKDGTYGQ
;
A
#
# COMPACT_ATOMS: atom_id res chain seq x y z
N MET A 1 -24.07 28.73 -17.91
CA MET A 1 -23.58 29.65 -18.97
C MET A 1 -22.10 29.37 -19.17
N ILE A 2 -21.56 29.53 -20.38
CA ILE A 2 -20.12 29.34 -20.61
C ILE A 2 -19.44 30.67 -20.30
N ALA A 3 -18.48 30.69 -19.38
CA ALA A 3 -17.69 31.89 -19.11
C ALA A 3 -16.74 32.20 -20.28
N SER A 4 -16.25 33.43 -20.37
CA SER A 4 -15.40 33.91 -21.47
C SER A 4 -14.08 33.15 -21.63
N ASP A 5 -13.65 32.41 -20.60
CA ASP A 5 -12.49 31.52 -20.59
C ASP A 5 -12.81 30.07 -20.99
N GLY A 6 -14.06 29.78 -21.37
CA GLY A 6 -14.54 28.44 -21.71
C GLY A 6 -14.89 27.56 -20.51
N SER A 7 -14.81 28.11 -19.30
CA SER A 7 -15.15 27.40 -18.07
C SER A 7 -16.68 27.29 -17.88
N ILE A 8 -17.13 26.22 -17.22
CA ILE A 8 -18.57 25.94 -17.02
C ILE A 8 -19.06 26.71 -15.80
N ASP A 9 -19.63 27.90 -16.00
CA ASP A 9 -20.36 28.60 -14.93
C ASP A 9 -21.78 28.00 -14.81
N GLY A 10 -21.91 26.92 -14.04
CA GLY A 10 -23.20 26.25 -13.71
C GLY A 10 -23.25 24.74 -13.99
N THR A 11 -24.41 24.27 -14.47
CA THR A 11 -24.65 22.88 -14.91
C THR A 11 -24.30 22.72 -16.39
N ALA A 12 -23.34 21.85 -16.71
CA ALA A 12 -23.11 21.36 -18.06
C ALA A 12 -23.70 19.96 -18.24
N THR A 13 -24.09 19.62 -19.45
CA THR A 13 -24.41 18.23 -19.82
C THR A 13 -23.18 17.59 -20.45
N ALA A 14 -22.84 16.37 -20.03
CA ALA A 14 -21.79 15.57 -20.63
C ALA A 14 -22.38 14.25 -21.13
N GLU A 15 -21.94 13.83 -22.32
CA GLU A 15 -22.20 12.48 -22.83
C GLU A 15 -21.23 11.50 -22.17
N ILE A 16 -21.75 10.36 -21.74
CA ILE A 16 -20.97 9.25 -21.24
C ILE A 16 -20.50 8.41 -22.41
N ILE A 17 -19.18 8.38 -22.59
CA ILE A 17 -18.52 7.53 -23.58
C ILE A 17 -18.38 6.10 -23.05
N GLU A 18 -17.91 5.96 -21.80
CA GLU A 18 -17.66 4.66 -21.18
C GLU A 18 -17.80 4.77 -19.66
N VAL A 19 -18.48 3.79 -19.04
CA VAL A 19 -18.57 3.67 -17.57
C VAL A 19 -17.66 2.54 -17.15
N TYR A 20 -16.58 2.80 -16.43
CA TYR A 20 -15.71 1.74 -15.90
C TYR A 20 -16.33 1.06 -14.68
N PHE A 21 -16.76 1.85 -13.70
CA PHE A 21 -17.35 1.40 -12.44
C PHE A 21 -18.56 2.25 -12.06
N GLY A 22 -19.43 1.70 -11.22
CA GLY A 22 -20.65 2.36 -10.76
C GLY A 22 -21.83 2.18 -11.72
N ASN A 23 -22.97 2.72 -11.31
CA ASN A 23 -24.22 2.67 -12.06
C ASN A 23 -24.58 4.08 -12.51
N VAL A 24 -24.84 4.22 -13.80
CA VAL A 24 -25.33 5.48 -14.38
C VAL A 24 -26.58 5.19 -15.19
N ASP A 25 -27.66 5.89 -14.86
CA ASP A 25 -29.00 5.58 -15.37
C ASP A 25 -29.30 6.25 -16.73
N THR A 26 -28.30 6.85 -17.36
CA THR A 26 -28.43 7.71 -18.55
C THR A 26 -27.10 7.80 -19.29
N ASN A 27 -27.15 8.02 -20.60
CA ASN A 27 -25.96 8.32 -21.40
C ASN A 27 -25.59 9.82 -21.35
N ILE A 28 -26.47 10.66 -20.82
CA ILE A 28 -26.24 12.10 -20.66
C ILE A 28 -26.39 12.45 -19.19
N ILE A 29 -25.33 13.02 -18.62
CA ILE A 29 -25.28 13.43 -17.22
C ILE A 29 -25.17 14.93 -17.10
N THR A 30 -25.67 15.47 -15.99
CA THR A 30 -25.46 16.86 -15.62
C THR A 30 -24.28 16.95 -14.66
N LEU A 31 -23.23 17.67 -15.05
CA LEU A 31 -22.07 18.00 -14.24
C LEU A 31 -22.21 19.40 -13.65
N ARG A 32 -22.15 19.50 -12.33
CA ARG A 32 -21.97 20.76 -11.58
C ARG A 32 -20.50 20.90 -11.24
N ALA A 33 -19.71 21.20 -12.26
CA ALA A 33 -18.25 21.21 -12.18
C ALA A 33 -17.64 22.61 -12.07
N GLY A 34 -18.43 23.69 -12.11
CA GLY A 34 -17.89 25.05 -12.07
C GLY A 34 -16.75 25.25 -13.09
N SER A 35 -15.72 25.99 -12.71
CA SER A 35 -14.57 26.23 -13.57
C SER A 35 -13.56 25.07 -13.68
N TYR A 36 -13.85 23.90 -13.08
CA TYR A 36 -12.92 22.76 -13.10
C TYR A 36 -12.83 22.06 -14.46
N LEU A 37 -13.84 22.21 -15.33
CA LEU A 37 -13.90 21.54 -16.63
C LEU A 37 -14.23 22.55 -17.75
N THR A 38 -13.74 22.25 -18.95
CA THR A 38 -13.90 23.07 -20.16
C THR A 38 -14.78 22.32 -21.17
N VAL A 39 -15.70 23.04 -21.82
CA VAL A 39 -16.59 22.46 -22.84
C VAL A 39 -15.78 21.99 -24.05
N GLY A 40 -16.19 20.88 -24.67
CA GLY A 40 -15.56 20.31 -25.87
C GLY A 40 -14.33 19.45 -25.59
N LYS A 41 -14.05 19.13 -24.33
CA LYS A 41 -12.99 18.20 -23.90
C LYS A 41 -13.59 16.93 -23.30
N SER A 42 -12.83 15.84 -23.36
CA SER A 42 -13.17 14.58 -22.70
C SER A 42 -12.40 14.45 -21.38
N TYR A 43 -13.03 13.85 -20.38
CA TYR A 43 -12.48 13.74 -19.03
C TYR A 43 -12.66 12.33 -18.48
N LEU A 44 -11.65 11.85 -17.76
CA LEU A 44 -11.79 10.71 -16.86
C LEU A 44 -12.28 11.26 -15.52
N ILE A 45 -13.54 10.96 -15.17
CA ILE A 45 -14.21 11.54 -14.01
C ILE A 45 -14.23 10.54 -12.86
N TYR A 46 -13.73 10.97 -11.70
CA TYR A 46 -13.85 10.25 -10.43
C TYR A 46 -14.83 11.01 -9.55
N THR A 47 -15.90 10.35 -9.12
CA THR A 47 -16.97 10.98 -8.35
C THR A 47 -17.60 10.00 -7.37
N GLY A 48 -18.05 10.51 -6.23
CA GLY A 48 -18.72 9.71 -5.19
C GLY A 48 -20.24 9.59 -5.36
N GLY A 49 -20.81 10.11 -6.46
CA GLY A 49 -22.24 10.09 -6.74
C GLY A 49 -22.70 8.95 -7.66
N SER A 50 -24.01 8.75 -7.74
CA SER A 50 -24.67 7.85 -8.70
C SER A 50 -25.87 8.55 -9.35
N GLY A 51 -26.35 8.04 -10.49
CA GLY A 51 -27.50 8.57 -11.20
C GLY A 51 -27.13 9.64 -12.23
N ARG A 52 -27.99 10.65 -12.44
CA ARG A 52 -27.86 11.59 -13.58
C ARG A 52 -27.18 12.93 -13.28
N VAL A 53 -27.00 13.29 -12.01
CA VAL A 53 -26.43 14.60 -11.61
C VAL A 53 -25.20 14.36 -10.75
N PHE A 54 -24.05 14.89 -11.17
CA PHE A 54 -22.79 14.81 -10.45
C PHE A 54 -22.32 16.20 -10.07
N SER A 55 -21.85 16.35 -8.83
CA SER A 55 -21.34 17.62 -8.32
C SER A 55 -19.89 17.47 -7.90
N PHE A 56 -19.10 18.50 -8.15
CA PHE A 56 -17.71 18.58 -7.75
C PHE A 56 -17.56 19.26 -6.37
N GLY A 57 -16.57 18.86 -5.60
CA GLY A 57 -16.28 19.37 -4.25
C GLY A 57 -15.89 18.29 -3.24
N GLY A 58 -15.95 17.01 -3.62
CA GLY A 58 -15.49 15.87 -2.82
C GLY A 58 -14.02 15.52 -3.05
N ASN A 59 -13.48 14.65 -2.20
CA ASN A 59 -12.10 14.17 -2.34
C ASN A 59 -11.89 13.37 -3.63
N CYS A 60 -12.92 12.69 -4.13
CA CYS A 60 -12.86 11.91 -5.37
C CYS A 60 -12.52 12.77 -6.59
N ASP A 61 -13.00 14.01 -6.60
CA ASP A 61 -12.90 14.87 -7.78
C ASP A 61 -11.46 15.29 -8.06
N ARG A 62 -10.56 15.18 -7.06
CA ARG A 62 -9.12 15.48 -7.19
C ARG A 62 -8.38 14.55 -8.16
N TRP A 63 -8.95 13.39 -8.47
CA TRP A 63 -8.39 12.46 -9.46
C TRP A 63 -8.97 12.66 -10.86
N THR A 64 -10.02 13.47 -11.00
CA THR A 64 -10.58 13.81 -12.31
C THR A 64 -9.54 14.54 -13.14
N LYS A 65 -9.37 14.12 -14.39
CA LYS A 65 -8.37 14.69 -15.30
C LYS A 65 -8.85 14.68 -16.74
N GLN A 66 -8.36 15.62 -17.52
CA GLN A 66 -8.65 15.67 -18.96
C GLN A 66 -7.99 14.48 -19.66
N ILE A 67 -8.73 13.83 -20.56
CA ILE A 67 -8.19 12.80 -21.45
C ILE A 67 -7.35 13.49 -22.52
N SER A 68 -6.19 12.91 -22.81
CA SER A 68 -5.24 13.37 -23.82
C SER A 68 -4.40 12.19 -24.31
N ASP A 69 -3.61 12.42 -25.37
CA ASP A 69 -2.67 11.42 -25.92
C ASP A 69 -1.42 11.21 -25.04
N ASN A 70 -1.41 11.75 -23.81
CA ASN A 70 -0.37 11.50 -22.85
C ASN A 70 -0.30 9.99 -22.52
N PRO A 71 0.86 9.32 -22.69
CA PRO A 71 1.00 7.89 -22.46
C PRO A 71 0.56 7.41 -21.07
N ILE A 72 0.72 8.25 -20.04
CA ILE A 72 0.30 7.94 -18.66
C ILE A 72 -1.23 7.85 -18.58
N VAL A 73 -1.94 8.80 -19.19
CA VAL A 73 -3.40 8.83 -19.21
C VAL A 73 -3.95 7.68 -20.05
N VAL A 74 -3.38 7.43 -21.22
CA VAL A 74 -3.77 6.30 -22.08
C VAL A 74 -3.60 4.97 -21.36
N ASN A 75 -2.47 4.78 -20.68
CA ASN A 75 -2.21 3.58 -19.89
C ASN A 75 -3.18 3.43 -18.70
N GLU A 76 -3.49 4.52 -17.98
CA GLU A 76 -4.50 4.50 -16.90
C GLU A 76 -5.87 4.05 -17.41
N LEU A 77 -6.32 4.55 -18.57
CA LEU A 77 -7.56 4.09 -19.21
C LEU A 77 -7.51 2.61 -19.57
N HIS A 78 -6.38 2.10 -20.08
CA HIS A 78 -6.21 0.69 -20.39
C HIS A 78 -6.31 -0.19 -19.14
N ILE A 79 -5.64 0.20 -18.05
CA ILE A 79 -5.70 -0.50 -16.75
C ILE A 79 -7.13 -0.50 -16.21
N LEU A 80 -7.81 0.66 -16.23
CA LEU A 80 -9.19 0.77 -15.77
C LEU A 80 -10.14 -0.09 -16.59
N LYS A 81 -9.97 -0.13 -17.92
CA LYS A 81 -10.77 -0.97 -18.82
C LYS A 81 -10.58 -2.45 -18.49
N GLN A 82 -9.33 -2.90 -18.43
CA GLN A 82 -8.99 -4.28 -18.09
C GLN A 82 -9.56 -4.66 -16.72
N PHE A 83 -9.40 -3.80 -15.72
CA PHE A 83 -9.93 -4.05 -14.37
C PHE A 83 -11.47 -4.11 -14.40
N ALA A 84 -12.14 -3.14 -15.03
CA ALA A 84 -13.59 -3.09 -15.14
C ALA A 84 -14.17 -4.34 -15.82
N ASP A 85 -13.55 -4.79 -16.92
CA ASP A 85 -13.98 -5.98 -17.65
C ASP A 85 -13.94 -7.25 -16.80
N ILE A 86 -12.94 -7.38 -15.93
CA ILE A 86 -12.83 -8.50 -14.99
C ILE A 86 -14.03 -8.55 -14.05
N PHE A 87 -14.44 -7.41 -13.48
CA PHE A 87 -15.57 -7.35 -12.54
C PHE A 87 -16.90 -7.52 -13.26
N LYS A 88 -17.14 -6.76 -14.33
CA LYS A 88 -18.40 -6.79 -15.10
C LYS A 88 -18.67 -8.17 -15.67
N ASN A 89 -17.67 -8.78 -16.30
CA ASN A 89 -17.79 -10.08 -16.95
C ASN A 89 -17.46 -11.25 -16.00
N LYS A 90 -17.21 -10.97 -14.71
CA LYS A 90 -16.89 -11.96 -13.68
C LYS A 90 -15.78 -12.93 -14.12
N LEU A 91 -14.73 -12.38 -14.72
CA LEU A 91 -13.66 -13.19 -15.30
C LEU A 91 -12.89 -13.97 -14.21
N SER A 92 -12.32 -15.10 -14.61
CA SER A 92 -11.47 -15.94 -13.76
C SER A 92 -10.16 -16.20 -14.47
N GLY A 93 -9.06 -16.20 -13.74
CA GLY A 93 -7.74 -16.38 -14.34
C GLY A 93 -6.66 -15.62 -13.60
N LYS A 94 -5.43 -15.75 -14.09
CA LYS A 94 -4.29 -14.94 -13.65
C LYS A 94 -4.23 -13.68 -14.52
N PHE A 95 -4.03 -12.53 -13.89
CA PHE A 95 -3.99 -11.24 -14.56
C PHE A 95 -2.73 -10.47 -14.17
N LYS A 96 -2.24 -9.66 -15.11
CA LYS A 96 -1.15 -8.71 -14.93
C LYS A 96 -1.61 -7.34 -15.42
N PHE A 97 -1.24 -6.32 -14.69
CA PHE A 97 -1.42 -4.91 -15.03
C PHE A 97 -0.04 -4.32 -15.27
N ILE A 98 0.10 -3.65 -16.40
CA ILE A 98 1.38 -3.17 -16.90
C ILE A 98 1.27 -1.66 -17.04
N ASN A 99 2.35 -0.92 -16.74
CA ASN A 99 2.37 0.53 -16.91
C ASN A 99 2.77 0.94 -18.35
N SER A 100 2.80 2.26 -18.61
CA SER A 100 3.19 2.81 -19.92
C SER A 100 4.62 2.47 -20.36
N ASN A 101 5.47 2.01 -19.42
CA ASN A 101 6.86 1.60 -19.67
C ASN A 101 7.00 0.07 -19.81
N ASN A 102 5.89 -0.65 -19.99
CA ASN A 102 5.85 -2.11 -20.10
C ASN A 102 6.33 -2.87 -18.84
N ILE A 103 6.25 -2.23 -17.67
CA ILE A 103 6.62 -2.83 -16.38
C ILE A 103 5.35 -3.36 -15.69
N VAL A 104 5.41 -4.59 -15.18
CA VAL A 104 4.32 -5.17 -14.37
C VAL A 104 4.21 -4.39 -13.07
N ILE A 105 3.08 -3.71 -12.84
CA ILE A 105 2.80 -2.94 -11.63
C ILE A 105 1.85 -3.65 -10.67
N ALA A 106 1.10 -4.64 -11.17
CA ALA A 106 0.29 -5.51 -10.33
C ALA A 106 0.07 -6.87 -10.99
N GLU A 107 -0.02 -7.93 -10.18
CA GLU A 107 -0.44 -9.24 -10.64
C GLU A 107 -1.20 -10.02 -9.56
N GLY A 108 -2.06 -10.92 -10.00
CA GLY A 108 -2.82 -11.77 -9.09
C GLY A 108 -3.79 -12.69 -9.80
N GLN A 109 -4.70 -13.29 -9.02
CA GLN A 109 -5.73 -14.19 -9.54
C GLN A 109 -7.13 -13.69 -9.20
N PHE A 110 -8.04 -13.84 -10.16
CA PHE A 110 -9.48 -13.68 -9.96
C PHE A 110 -10.21 -15.02 -10.09
N LYS A 111 -11.30 -15.16 -9.34
CA LYS A 111 -12.31 -16.22 -9.47
C LYS A 111 -13.70 -15.58 -9.47
N LYS A 112 -14.40 -15.66 -10.60
CA LYS A 112 -15.72 -15.05 -10.82
C LYS A 112 -15.74 -13.54 -10.51
N GLY A 113 -14.73 -12.81 -10.97
CA GLY A 113 -14.57 -11.38 -10.72
C GLY A 113 -14.13 -11.00 -9.30
N LYS A 114 -13.85 -11.97 -8.42
CA LYS A 114 -13.36 -11.72 -7.06
C LYS A 114 -11.87 -12.03 -6.97
N SER A 115 -11.09 -11.13 -6.39
CA SER A 115 -9.67 -11.34 -6.12
C SER A 115 -9.49 -12.54 -5.18
N VAL A 116 -8.55 -13.44 -5.49
CA VAL A 116 -8.24 -14.64 -4.70
C VAL A 116 -6.73 -14.87 -4.64
N LYS A 117 -6.30 -15.71 -3.70
CA LYS A 117 -4.88 -16.06 -3.45
C LYS A 117 -4.06 -14.80 -3.15
N ILE A 118 -2.89 -14.69 -3.76
CA ILE A 118 -1.92 -13.63 -3.50
C ILE A 118 -2.01 -12.60 -4.61
N TRP A 119 -2.10 -11.34 -4.21
CA TRP A 119 -1.96 -10.17 -5.07
C TRP A 119 -0.67 -9.44 -4.76
N ARG A 120 0.11 -9.11 -5.79
CA ARG A 120 1.34 -8.33 -5.66
C ARG A 120 1.22 -7.04 -6.43
N HIS A 121 1.73 -5.97 -5.85
CA HIS A 121 2.01 -4.73 -6.54
C HIS A 121 3.51 -4.49 -6.53
N PHE A 122 4.01 -3.85 -7.56
CA PHE A 122 5.44 -3.62 -7.74
C PHE A 122 5.74 -2.12 -7.80
N PHE A 123 6.94 -1.75 -7.37
CA PHE A 123 7.54 -0.47 -7.71
C PHE A 123 7.96 -0.47 -9.19
N ASP A 124 8.24 0.71 -9.74
CA ASP A 124 8.69 0.83 -11.14
C ASP A 124 10.05 0.16 -11.39
N ASN A 125 10.81 -0.17 -10.33
CA ASN A 125 12.05 -0.97 -10.43
C ASN A 125 11.81 -2.49 -10.41
N GLY A 126 10.54 -2.95 -10.38
CA GLY A 126 10.18 -4.36 -10.34
C GLY A 126 10.21 -5.02 -8.96
N VAL A 127 10.65 -4.31 -7.91
CA VAL A 127 10.60 -4.80 -6.53
C VAL A 127 9.16 -4.86 -6.04
N VAL A 128 8.80 -5.90 -5.29
CA VAL A 128 7.47 -6.01 -4.67
C VAL A 128 7.26 -4.83 -3.72
N LYS A 129 6.19 -4.08 -3.91
CA LYS A 129 5.76 -2.93 -3.10
C LYS A 129 4.78 -3.35 -2.02
N SER A 130 3.84 -4.21 -2.37
CA SER A 130 2.89 -4.80 -1.44
C SER A 130 2.44 -6.18 -1.89
N GLU A 131 2.10 -7.01 -0.91
CA GLU A 131 1.55 -8.34 -1.10
C GLU A 131 0.29 -8.50 -0.23
N PHE A 132 -0.79 -8.99 -0.83
CA PHE A 132 -2.05 -9.30 -0.16
C PHE A 132 -2.34 -10.79 -0.35
N ASP A 133 -2.09 -11.59 0.67
CA ASP A 133 -2.50 -12.99 0.73
C ASP A 133 -3.93 -13.08 1.28
N LEU A 134 -4.87 -13.14 0.33
CA LEU A 134 -6.30 -13.24 0.60
C LEU A 134 -6.71 -14.62 1.11
N THR A 135 -5.82 -15.62 1.04
CA THR A 135 -6.06 -16.96 1.59
C THR A 135 -5.78 -16.98 3.08
N ASN A 136 -4.72 -16.32 3.51
CA ASN A 136 -4.29 -16.32 4.91
C ASN A 136 -4.59 -15.02 5.67
N GLY A 137 -5.21 -14.02 5.03
CA GLY A 137 -5.50 -12.74 5.67
C GLY A 137 -4.24 -11.95 6.02
N LEU A 138 -3.20 -12.07 5.21
CA LEU A 138 -1.89 -11.47 5.45
C LEU A 138 -1.64 -10.33 4.45
N THR A 139 -1.29 -9.15 4.96
CA THR A 139 -0.86 -8.02 4.14
C THR A 139 0.57 -7.64 4.48
N SER A 140 1.41 -7.50 3.46
CA SER A 140 2.81 -7.08 3.62
C SER A 140 3.09 -5.87 2.74
N TYR A 141 3.88 -4.94 3.24
CA TYR A 141 4.43 -3.81 2.48
C TYR A 141 5.94 -3.83 2.59
N PHE A 142 6.62 -3.36 1.56
CA PHE A 142 8.07 -3.41 1.44
C PHE A 142 8.65 -2.04 1.10
N TYR A 143 9.90 -1.84 1.47
CA TYR A 143 10.74 -0.74 1.03
C TYR A 143 11.20 -0.97 -0.42
N GLN A 144 11.70 0.07 -1.08
CA GLN A 144 12.19 -0.03 -2.47
C GLN A 144 13.41 -0.94 -2.63
N ASN A 145 14.14 -1.19 -1.54
CA ASN A 145 15.24 -2.18 -1.48
C ASN A 145 14.73 -3.63 -1.29
N GLY A 146 13.41 -3.86 -1.20
CA GLY A 146 12.79 -5.17 -1.04
C GLY A 146 12.67 -5.63 0.42
N PHE A 147 13.21 -4.88 1.38
CA PHE A 147 13.07 -5.22 2.79
C PHE A 147 11.63 -5.01 3.27
N ILE A 148 11.16 -5.88 4.17
CA ILE A 148 9.81 -5.77 4.72
C ILE A 148 9.68 -4.49 5.55
N LYS A 149 8.61 -3.73 5.31
CA LYS A 149 8.31 -2.46 5.99
C LYS A 149 7.24 -2.65 7.04
N THR A 150 6.14 -3.28 6.65
CA THR A 150 5.06 -3.64 7.58
C THR A 150 4.45 -4.98 7.19
N ARG A 151 3.90 -5.66 8.19
CA ARG A 151 3.15 -6.90 8.02
C ARG A 151 1.93 -6.87 8.93
N GLN A 152 0.78 -7.26 8.41
CA GLN A 152 -0.45 -7.36 9.18
C GLN A 152 -1.09 -8.72 8.95
N THR A 153 -1.27 -9.49 10.01
CA THR A 153 -1.95 -10.79 10.00
C THR A 153 -3.32 -10.63 10.65
N ALA A 154 -4.39 -10.86 9.89
CA ALA A 154 -5.74 -10.93 10.43
C ALA A 154 -5.97 -12.29 11.11
N LEU A 155 -6.44 -12.25 12.35
CA LEU A 155 -6.90 -13.42 13.11
C LEU A 155 -8.41 -13.26 13.35
N LYS A 156 -9.05 -14.25 13.98
CA LYS A 156 -10.50 -14.28 14.15
C LYS A 156 -11.06 -13.01 14.83
N ASP A 157 -10.46 -12.62 15.96
CA ASP A 157 -10.93 -11.50 16.80
C ASP A 157 -9.83 -10.46 17.08
N THR A 158 -8.65 -10.65 16.48
CA THR A 158 -7.48 -9.80 16.67
C THR A 158 -6.71 -9.65 15.37
N SER A 159 -5.74 -8.74 15.36
CA SER A 159 -4.72 -8.71 14.31
C SER A 159 -3.34 -8.46 14.92
N ILE A 160 -2.32 -8.99 14.26
CA ILE A 160 -0.93 -8.72 14.59
C ILE A 160 -0.41 -7.74 13.54
N PHE A 161 0.04 -6.57 13.97
CA PHE A 161 0.68 -5.56 13.14
C PHE A 161 2.15 -5.46 13.51
N GLU A 162 3.03 -5.70 12.54
CA GLU A 162 4.46 -5.60 12.67
C GLU A 162 4.98 -4.46 11.80
N LYS A 163 5.83 -3.61 12.39
CA LYS A 163 6.53 -2.53 11.69
C LYS A 163 8.03 -2.72 11.87
N TYR A 164 8.74 -2.70 10.76
CA TYR A 164 10.18 -2.89 10.71
C TYR A 164 10.83 -1.56 10.34
N CYS A 165 12.01 -1.28 10.86
CA CYS A 165 12.82 -0.18 10.33
C CYS A 165 13.42 -0.58 8.97
N GLU A 166 13.85 0.41 8.20
CA GLU A 166 14.75 0.12 7.08
C GLU A 166 16.08 -0.38 7.63
N LEU A 167 16.74 -1.29 6.90
CA LEU A 167 18.05 -1.81 7.31
C LEU A 167 19.05 -0.66 7.41
N GLN A 168 19.80 -0.63 8.51
CA GLN A 168 20.92 0.30 8.69
C GLN A 168 22.19 -0.53 8.63
N LYS A 169 23.02 -0.32 7.60
CA LYS A 169 24.21 -1.14 7.33
C LYS A 169 23.89 -2.65 7.31
N ASP A 170 22.82 -3.00 6.58
CA ASP A 170 22.29 -4.37 6.44
C ASP A 170 21.73 -5.00 7.74
N GLU A 171 21.56 -4.22 8.81
CA GLU A 171 20.99 -4.69 10.08
C GLU A 171 19.61 -4.12 10.39
N LEU A 172 18.73 -4.98 10.92
CA LEU A 172 17.42 -4.57 11.45
C LEU A 172 17.60 -4.01 12.86
N VAL A 173 17.58 -2.69 12.99
CA VAL A 173 17.84 -2.00 14.26
C VAL A 173 16.64 -2.04 15.20
N PHE A 174 15.41 -1.98 14.69
CA PHE A 174 14.23 -2.13 15.55
C PHE A 174 13.02 -2.71 14.82
N LYS A 175 12.10 -3.27 15.61
CA LYS A 175 10.78 -3.70 15.17
C LYS A 175 9.74 -3.43 16.26
N VAL A 176 8.56 -3.00 15.84
CA VAL A 176 7.36 -2.91 16.68
C VAL A 176 6.44 -4.06 16.31
N THR A 177 5.86 -4.74 17.31
CA THR A 177 4.76 -5.70 17.13
C THR A 177 3.59 -5.28 18.01
N GLU A 178 2.47 -4.96 17.39
CA GLU A 178 1.22 -4.60 18.06
C GLU A 178 0.18 -5.70 17.86
N ILE A 179 -0.52 -6.06 18.92
CA ILE A 179 -1.74 -6.85 18.83
C ILE A 179 -2.91 -5.88 18.95
N LYS A 180 -3.80 -5.88 17.97
CA LYS A 180 -5.03 -5.07 17.98
C LYS A 180 -6.25 -5.97 18.16
N ASP A 181 -7.23 -5.49 18.92
CA ASP A 181 -8.53 -6.16 19.02
C ASP A 181 -9.38 -5.97 17.75
N LYS A 182 -10.58 -6.57 17.74
CA LYS A 182 -11.55 -6.47 16.64
C LYS A 182 -12.00 -5.04 16.28
N ASN A 183 -11.83 -4.08 17.19
CA ASN A 183 -12.16 -2.67 16.97
C ASN A 183 -10.94 -1.86 16.51
N GLY A 184 -9.78 -2.51 16.33
CA GLY A 184 -8.52 -1.87 15.96
C GLY A 184 -7.77 -1.23 17.13
N LYS A 185 -8.22 -1.41 18.38
CA LYS A 185 -7.54 -0.89 19.56
C LYS A 185 -6.32 -1.75 19.86
N THR A 186 -5.15 -1.14 19.98
CA THR A 186 -3.93 -1.82 20.42
C THR A 186 -4.10 -2.32 21.86
N VAL A 187 -4.02 -3.64 22.06
CA VAL A 187 -4.11 -4.31 23.37
C VAL A 187 -2.74 -4.73 23.91
N SER A 188 -1.75 -4.88 23.03
CA SER A 188 -0.36 -5.13 23.40
C SER A 188 0.56 -4.52 22.37
N SER A 189 1.70 -4.00 22.81
CA SER A 189 2.77 -3.49 21.94
C SER A 189 4.10 -3.94 22.51
N VAL A 190 4.90 -4.59 21.66
CA VAL A 190 6.27 -4.99 21.96
C VAL A 190 7.18 -4.23 21.02
N TRP A 191 8.03 -3.40 21.58
CA TRP A 191 9.08 -2.72 20.85
C TRP A 191 10.40 -3.35 21.21
N TRP A 192 11.14 -3.84 20.22
CA TRP A 192 12.49 -4.31 20.45
C TRP A 192 13.50 -3.61 19.54
N GLU A 193 14.71 -3.46 20.06
CA GLU A 193 15.85 -2.85 19.41
C GLU A 193 17.05 -3.81 19.43
N ASN A 194 17.78 -3.89 18.32
CA ASN A 194 19.07 -4.54 18.26
C ASN A 194 20.14 -3.57 18.76
N ASN A 195 20.87 -3.96 19.79
CA ASN A 195 21.91 -3.15 20.43
C ASN A 195 23.25 -3.82 20.22
N HIS A 196 24.24 -3.03 19.82
CA HIS A 196 25.62 -3.48 19.75
C HIS A 196 26.59 -2.36 20.13
N GLU A 197 27.75 -2.71 20.67
CA GLU A 197 28.88 -1.79 20.85
C GLU A 197 30.09 -2.37 20.12
N HIS A 198 30.98 -1.52 19.62
CA HIS A 198 32.22 -1.92 18.98
C HIS A 198 33.41 -1.36 19.76
N TYR A 199 34.50 -2.12 19.83
CA TYR A 199 35.81 -1.61 20.25
C TYR A 199 36.35 -0.59 19.23
N PRO A 200 37.35 0.23 19.59
CA PRO A 200 37.98 1.18 18.65
C PRO A 200 38.56 0.53 17.39
N ASN A 201 38.91 -0.76 17.45
CA ASN A 201 39.39 -1.54 16.31
C ASN A 201 38.27 -2.05 15.38
N GLY A 202 37.01 -1.68 15.65
CA GLY A 202 35.84 -2.05 14.86
C GLY A 202 35.24 -3.42 15.17
N LYS A 203 35.84 -4.23 16.06
CA LYS A 203 35.27 -5.53 16.46
C LYS A 203 34.10 -5.35 17.43
N ILE A 204 33.07 -6.18 17.30
CA ILE A 204 31.91 -6.18 18.20
C ILE A 204 32.39 -6.47 19.62
N LYS A 205 31.92 -5.67 20.57
CA LYS A 205 32.11 -5.82 22.02
C LYS A 205 30.94 -6.52 22.68
N PHE A 206 29.71 -6.19 22.27
CA PHE A 206 28.53 -6.96 22.60
C PHE A 206 27.44 -6.79 21.55
N THR A 207 26.49 -7.73 21.52
CA THR A 207 25.24 -7.60 20.77
C THR A 207 24.09 -8.26 21.52
N GLY A 208 22.87 -7.73 21.37
CA GLY A 208 21.66 -8.33 21.93
C GLY A 208 20.43 -7.45 21.76
N LEU A 209 19.25 -8.00 22.07
CA LEU A 209 17.99 -7.29 21.93
C LEU A 209 17.58 -6.61 23.23
N THR A 210 17.03 -5.40 23.15
CA THR A 210 16.29 -4.78 24.26
C THR A 210 14.81 -4.68 23.94
N SER A 211 13.96 -4.68 24.96
CA SER A 211 12.55 -4.30 24.88
C SER A 211 12.20 -3.44 26.09
N GLY A 212 11.65 -2.24 25.85
CA GLY A 212 11.38 -1.26 26.91
C GLY A 212 12.63 -0.91 27.74
N GLY A 213 13.81 -0.87 27.11
CA GLY A 213 15.10 -0.62 27.76
C GLY A 213 15.68 -1.81 28.54
N LYS A 214 14.99 -2.96 28.62
CA LYS A 214 15.48 -4.17 29.29
C LYS A 214 16.03 -5.17 28.28
N ARG A 215 17.13 -5.84 28.63
CA ARG A 215 17.69 -6.93 27.83
C ARG A 215 16.69 -8.08 27.70
N ILE A 216 16.51 -8.58 26.48
CA ILE A 216 15.71 -9.76 26.18
C ILE A 216 16.46 -10.69 25.21
N GLY A 217 16.17 -11.98 25.28
CA GLY A 217 16.80 -13.00 24.46
C GLY A 217 18.31 -13.11 24.72
N VAL A 218 19.00 -13.72 23.76
CA VAL A 218 20.43 -13.99 23.86
C VAL A 218 21.25 -12.72 23.66
N TRP A 219 22.07 -12.40 24.65
CA TRP A 219 23.13 -11.39 24.57
C TRP A 219 24.49 -12.07 24.54
N LYS A 220 25.38 -11.53 23.73
CA LYS A 220 26.75 -12.05 23.53
C LYS A 220 27.75 -10.94 23.79
N TRP A 221 28.85 -11.29 24.45
CA TRP A 221 30.00 -10.42 24.71
C TRP A 221 31.25 -11.02 24.10
N PHE A 222 32.14 -10.14 23.67
CA PHE A 222 33.39 -10.49 23.03
C PHE A 222 34.51 -9.62 23.59
N ASN A 223 35.75 -10.11 23.53
CA ASN A 223 36.94 -9.31 23.81
C ASN A 223 37.37 -8.48 22.59
N ASP A 224 38.40 -7.65 22.75
CA ASP A 224 38.97 -6.81 21.70
C ASP A 224 39.63 -7.61 20.55
N LYS A 225 39.83 -8.91 20.71
CA LYS A 225 40.24 -9.83 19.64
C LYS A 225 39.06 -10.42 18.88
N GLY A 226 37.83 -10.22 19.35
CA GLY A 226 36.60 -10.75 18.76
C GLY A 226 36.25 -12.17 19.24
N GLU A 227 36.92 -12.66 20.28
CA GLU A 227 36.64 -13.96 20.87
C GLU A 227 35.47 -13.82 21.85
N MET A 228 34.50 -14.74 21.81
CA MET A 228 33.33 -14.70 22.68
C MET A 228 33.74 -14.95 24.14
N THR A 229 33.35 -14.05 25.03
CA THR A 229 33.67 -14.11 26.46
C THR A 229 32.48 -14.46 27.34
N ALA A 230 31.26 -14.16 26.88
CA ALA A 230 30.04 -14.54 27.59
C ALA A 230 28.83 -14.63 26.65
N GLU A 231 27.87 -15.47 27.01
CA GLU A 231 26.55 -15.56 26.40
C GLU A 231 25.50 -15.73 27.52
N TRP A 232 24.42 -14.94 27.47
CA TRP A 232 23.36 -14.99 28.48
C TRP A 232 21.99 -14.84 27.79
N ASP A 233 21.03 -15.69 28.15
CA ASP A 233 19.63 -15.57 27.69
C ASP A 233 18.80 -14.79 28.73
N TYR A 234 18.38 -13.57 28.37
CA TYR A 234 17.61 -12.69 29.22
C TYR A 234 16.11 -12.83 28.99
N LYS A 235 15.34 -12.96 30.07
CA LYS A 235 13.88 -12.92 30.07
C LYS A 235 13.45 -11.70 30.88
N ASP A 236 12.87 -10.70 30.21
CA ASP A 236 12.37 -9.46 30.82
C ASP A 236 13.41 -8.69 31.68
N GLY A 237 14.66 -8.67 31.24
CA GLY A 237 15.76 -7.96 31.90
C GLY A 237 16.49 -8.74 32.99
N THR A 238 16.07 -9.96 33.30
CA THR A 238 16.80 -10.86 34.19
C THR A 238 17.39 -12.03 33.40
N TYR A 239 18.56 -12.51 33.80
CA TYR A 239 19.17 -13.74 33.28
C TYR A 239 19.19 -14.75 34.42
N GLY A 240 18.84 -16.01 34.13
CA GLY A 240 18.96 -17.09 35.10
C GLY A 240 20.43 -17.54 35.21
N GLN A 241 20.90 -17.76 36.44
CA GLN A 241 22.07 -18.62 36.70
C GLN A 241 21.65 -20.08 36.74
#